data_AF-A0A9R0Z7B4-F1
#
_entry.id   AF-A0A9R0Z7B4-F1
#
_cell.length_a   1.000
_cell.length_b   1.000
_cell.length_c   1.000
_cell.angle_alpha   90.00
_cell.angle_beta   90.00
_cell.angle_gamma   90.00
#
_symmetry.space_group_name_H-M   'P 1'
#
loop_
_entity.id
_entity.type
_entity.pdbx_description
1 polymer ?
#
loop_
_entity_poly.entity_id
_entity_poly.type
_entity_poly.pdbx_seq_one_letter_code
_entity_poly.pdbx_strand_id
1 'polypeptide(L)'
;MELSQMVTQGMWDRDSVLLQLPHFTKELTGRCQENGIDNIFDLAEMSADKMQNLLQLPNSQLKDIIGFIKRFPDIEMAYEVLEGDDIRASGNVTLQVTLERDMTNLPSEVGPVNAPRYPKPRQEGWWLVIGDSSSDQLLAIKWVAVLQRARLKLEFIAPAEAGKKDFMVFLMSDSYLGIDQEYVFTVNVKDAGGD
;
A
#
# COMPACT_ATOMS: atom_id res chain seq x y z
N MET A 1 -5.53 5.83 8.08
CA MET A 1 -6.36 5.45 6.90
C MET A 1 -6.87 4.01 7.01
N GLU A 2 -6.19 3.19 7.81
CA GLU A 2 -6.54 1.82 8.23
C GLU A 2 -8.01 1.59 8.59
N LEU A 3 -8.70 2.53 9.26
CA LEU A 3 -10.13 2.36 9.57
C LEU A 3 -10.99 2.11 8.32
N SER A 4 -10.65 2.74 7.18
CA SER A 4 -11.33 2.49 5.91
C SER A 4 -11.10 1.06 5.43
N GLN A 5 -9.88 0.54 5.55
CA GLN A 5 -9.53 -0.83 5.19
C GLN A 5 -10.27 -1.82 6.09
N MET A 6 -10.25 -1.60 7.40
CA MET A 6 -10.94 -2.41 8.41
C MET A 6 -12.45 -2.53 8.15
N VAL A 7 -13.11 -1.41 7.84
CA VAL A 7 -14.53 -1.39 7.50
C VAL A 7 -14.81 -2.10 6.17
N THR A 8 -13.93 -1.94 5.19
CA THR A 8 -14.07 -2.59 3.87
C THR A 8 -13.93 -4.09 3.98
N GLN A 9 -12.89 -4.54 4.66
CA GLN A 9 -12.60 -5.96 4.79
C GLN A 9 -13.39 -6.62 5.91
N GLY A 10 -14.01 -5.87 6.81
CA GLY A 10 -14.79 -6.39 7.93
C GLY A 10 -13.93 -7.09 8.98
N MET A 11 -12.80 -6.48 9.33
CA MET A 11 -11.82 -7.02 10.29
C MET A 11 -11.07 -5.91 11.03
N TRP A 12 -10.38 -6.24 12.12
CA TRP A 12 -9.56 -5.30 12.86
C TRP A 12 -8.11 -5.27 12.36
N ASP A 13 -7.39 -4.18 12.65
CA ASP A 13 -5.96 -4.00 12.42
C ASP A 13 -5.08 -5.04 13.13
N ARG A 14 -5.51 -5.50 14.31
CA ARG A 14 -4.85 -6.57 15.08
C ARG A 14 -5.12 -7.99 14.59
N ASP A 15 -6.05 -8.16 13.65
CA ASP A 15 -6.38 -9.46 13.08
C ASP A 15 -5.34 -9.83 12.01
N SER A 16 -5.12 -11.12 11.76
CA SER A 16 -4.25 -11.56 10.66
C SER A 16 -4.80 -11.06 9.32
N VAL A 17 -3.93 -10.46 8.50
CA VAL A 17 -4.29 -9.96 7.15
C VAL A 17 -4.83 -11.06 6.23
N LEU A 18 -4.53 -12.33 6.52
CA LEU A 18 -5.06 -13.49 5.82
C LEU A 18 -6.58 -13.66 6.01
N LEU A 19 -7.20 -13.05 7.04
CA LEU A 19 -8.66 -13.05 7.21
C LEU A 19 -9.42 -12.25 6.15
N GLN A 20 -8.71 -11.55 5.25
CA GLN A 20 -9.29 -10.94 4.05
C GLN A 20 -9.65 -11.99 2.99
N LEU A 21 -8.96 -13.14 3.00
CA LEU A 21 -9.16 -14.20 2.01
C LEU A 21 -10.51 -14.89 2.21
N PRO A 22 -11.18 -15.31 1.12
CA PRO A 22 -12.42 -16.07 1.23
C PRO A 22 -12.14 -17.41 1.94
N HIS A 23 -13.10 -17.85 2.76
CA HIS A 23 -13.06 -19.12 3.51
C HIS A 23 -12.01 -19.19 4.64
N PHE A 24 -11.23 -18.13 4.89
CA PHE A 24 -10.27 -18.10 5.98
C PHE A 24 -10.96 -17.92 7.34
N THR A 25 -10.61 -18.79 8.29
CA THR A 25 -10.99 -18.72 9.69
C THR A 25 -9.78 -18.41 10.56
N LYS A 26 -10.01 -18.09 11.84
CA LYS A 26 -8.91 -17.89 12.80
C LYS A 26 -8.03 -19.14 12.98
N GLU A 27 -8.61 -20.34 12.87
CA GLU A 27 -7.82 -21.58 12.92
C GLU A 27 -6.92 -21.72 11.67
N LEU A 28 -7.43 -21.39 10.49
CA LEU A 28 -6.65 -21.45 9.24
C LEU A 28 -5.54 -20.41 9.22
N THR A 29 -5.78 -19.19 9.71
CA THR A 29 -4.72 -18.19 9.85
C THR A 29 -3.64 -18.65 10.81
N GLY A 30 -4.01 -19.20 11.97
CA GLY A 30 -3.03 -19.73 12.92
C GLY A 30 -2.15 -20.82 12.31
N ARG A 31 -2.75 -21.75 11.54
CA ARG A 31 -2.01 -22.79 10.82
C ARG A 31 -1.05 -22.21 9.78
N CYS A 32 -1.44 -21.16 9.05
CA CYS A 32 -0.57 -20.48 8.10
C CYS A 32 0.64 -19.86 8.80
N GLN A 33 0.39 -19.14 9.91
CA GLN A 33 1.44 -18.49 10.69
C GLN A 33 2.42 -19.48 11.31
N GLU A 34 1.95 -20.63 11.80
CA GLU A 34 2.82 -21.73 12.27
C GLU A 34 3.75 -22.28 11.19
N ASN A 35 3.41 -22.07 9.91
CA ASN A 35 4.21 -22.46 8.76
C ASN A 35 4.97 -21.27 8.13
N GLY A 36 5.04 -20.12 8.82
CA GLY A 36 5.76 -18.94 8.37
C GLY A 36 5.07 -18.16 7.24
N ILE A 37 3.75 -18.24 7.14
CA ILE A 37 2.93 -17.52 6.16
C ILE A 37 2.13 -16.48 6.93
N ASP A 38 2.57 -15.22 6.84
CA ASP A 38 2.00 -14.12 7.62
C ASP A 38 1.18 -13.16 6.76
N ASN A 39 1.48 -13.07 5.46
CA ASN A 39 0.81 -12.18 4.54
C ASN A 39 0.31 -12.90 3.26
N ILE A 40 -0.43 -12.16 2.42
CA ILE A 40 -1.06 -12.70 1.21
C ILE A 40 -0.03 -13.02 0.12
N PHE A 41 1.09 -12.28 0.06
CA PHE A 41 2.19 -12.54 -0.88
C PHE A 41 2.90 -13.86 -0.55
N ASP A 42 3.18 -14.12 0.73
CA ASP A 42 3.76 -15.40 1.18
C ASP A 42 2.90 -16.59 0.71
N LEU A 43 1.58 -16.47 0.84
CA LEU A 43 0.62 -17.48 0.40
C LEU A 43 0.59 -17.60 -1.13
N ALA A 44 0.74 -16.49 -1.86
CA ALA A 44 0.76 -16.45 -3.32
C ALA A 44 1.99 -17.13 -3.92
N GLU A 45 3.13 -17.07 -3.23
CA GLU A 45 4.39 -17.71 -3.64
C GLU A 45 4.38 -19.24 -3.43
N MET A 46 3.40 -19.76 -2.68
CA MET A 46 3.29 -21.20 -2.45
C MET A 46 2.86 -21.95 -3.71
N SER A 47 3.41 -23.15 -3.89
CA SER A 47 2.88 -24.08 -4.89
C SER A 47 1.47 -24.54 -4.52
N ALA A 48 0.67 -24.85 -5.54
CA ALA A 48 -0.71 -25.33 -5.36
C ALA A 48 -0.79 -26.57 -4.44
N ASP A 49 0.17 -27.49 -4.54
CA ASP A 49 0.22 -28.69 -3.69
C ASP A 49 0.45 -28.35 -2.22
N LYS A 50 1.37 -27.41 -1.93
CA LYS A 50 1.62 -26.96 -0.55
C LYS A 50 0.41 -26.23 0.01
N MET A 51 -0.20 -25.36 -0.79
CA MET A 51 -1.42 -24.65 -0.41
C MET A 51 -2.57 -25.62 -0.11
N GLN A 52 -2.79 -26.62 -0.97
CA GLN A 52 -3.80 -27.66 -0.77
C GLN A 52 -3.58 -28.46 0.52
N ASN A 53 -2.33 -28.86 0.78
CA ASN A 53 -1.98 -29.64 1.97
C ASN A 53 -2.10 -28.83 3.27
N LEU A 54 -1.76 -27.54 3.21
CA LEU A 54 -1.83 -26.63 4.35
C LEU A 54 -3.27 -26.28 4.69
N LEU A 55 -4.01 -25.76 3.70
CA LEU A 55 -5.35 -25.23 3.91
C LEU A 55 -6.40 -26.35 4.07
N GLN A 56 -6.17 -27.52 3.46
CA GLN A 56 -7.08 -28.67 3.50
C GLN A 56 -8.53 -28.33 3.09
N LEU A 57 -8.67 -27.35 2.19
CA LEU A 57 -9.96 -26.88 1.70
C LEU A 57 -10.38 -27.62 0.41
N PRO A 58 -11.69 -27.68 0.11
CA PRO A 58 -12.17 -28.18 -1.18
C PRO A 58 -11.61 -27.36 -2.35
N ASN A 59 -11.45 -28.00 -3.51
CA ASN A 59 -10.97 -27.37 -4.74
C ASN A 59 -11.77 -26.12 -5.16
N SER A 60 -13.07 -26.05 -4.85
CA SER A 60 -13.88 -24.86 -5.12
C SER A 60 -13.44 -23.66 -4.29
N GLN A 61 -13.19 -23.85 -3.00
CA GLN A 61 -12.76 -22.78 -2.09
C GLN A 61 -11.33 -22.32 -2.40
N LEU A 62 -10.45 -23.23 -2.80
CA LEU A 62 -9.11 -22.88 -3.26
C LEU A 62 -9.13 -22.04 -4.53
N LYS A 63 -10.04 -22.33 -5.46
CA LYS A 63 -10.23 -21.49 -6.64
C LYS A 63 -10.66 -20.07 -6.27
N ASP A 64 -11.54 -19.90 -5.28
CA ASP A 64 -11.95 -18.59 -4.80
C ASP A 64 -10.77 -17.83 -4.17
N ILE A 65 -9.93 -18.52 -3.38
CA ILE A 65 -8.71 -17.96 -2.79
C ILE A 65 -7.72 -17.52 -3.87
N ILE A 66 -7.44 -18.38 -4.85
CA ILE A 66 -6.58 -18.04 -5.99
C ILE A 66 -7.15 -16.86 -6.78
N GLY A 67 -8.47 -16.81 -6.96
CA GLY A 67 -9.15 -15.69 -7.61
C GLY A 67 -9.08 -14.37 -6.82
N PHE A 68 -8.99 -14.45 -5.49
CA PHE A 68 -8.69 -13.30 -4.63
C PHE A 68 -7.23 -12.87 -4.82
N ILE A 69 -6.27 -13.79 -4.64
CA ILE A 69 -4.83 -13.51 -4.73
C ILE A 69 -4.48 -12.86 -6.07
N LYS A 70 -5.00 -13.37 -7.18
CA LYS A 70 -4.77 -12.81 -8.53
C LYS A 70 -5.26 -11.38 -8.72
N ARG A 71 -6.23 -10.94 -7.91
CA ARG A 71 -6.79 -9.58 -7.94
C ARG A 71 -6.26 -8.72 -6.79
N PHE A 72 -5.50 -9.31 -5.87
CA PHE A 72 -4.93 -8.59 -4.76
C PHE A 72 -3.89 -7.59 -5.30
N PRO A 73 -3.86 -6.35 -4.79
CA PRO A 73 -3.04 -5.33 -5.41
C PRO A 73 -1.56 -5.56 -5.10
N ASP A 74 -0.76 -5.53 -6.15
CA ASP A 74 0.69 -5.46 -6.09
C ASP A 74 1.11 -4.22 -6.85
N ILE A 75 1.57 -3.20 -6.13
CA ILE A 75 1.90 -1.88 -6.67
C ILE A 75 3.30 -1.51 -6.23
N GLU A 76 4.18 -1.23 -7.18
CA GLU A 76 5.49 -0.68 -6.91
C GLU A 76 5.41 0.85 -6.88
N MET A 77 6.01 1.45 -5.84
CA MET A 77 6.18 2.90 -5.75
C MET A 77 7.63 3.30 -6.04
N ALA A 78 7.81 4.17 -7.02
CA ALA A 78 9.05 4.90 -7.27
C ALA A 78 8.82 6.40 -7.06
N TYR A 79 9.82 7.12 -6.52
CA TYR A 79 9.72 8.55 -6.27
C TYR A 79 11.01 9.28 -6.61
N GLU A 80 10.87 10.55 -7.00
CA GLU A 80 11.98 11.47 -7.26
C GLU A 80 11.63 12.89 -6.78
N VAL A 81 12.61 13.58 -6.19
CA VAL A 81 12.50 15.00 -5.84
C VAL A 81 12.92 15.83 -7.06
N LEU A 82 12.02 16.62 -7.63
CA LEU A 82 12.25 17.26 -8.93
C LEU A 82 13.28 18.39 -8.88
N GLU A 83 13.36 19.08 -7.75
CA GLU A 83 14.32 20.16 -7.52
C GLU A 83 15.75 19.63 -7.25
N GLY A 84 15.91 18.32 -7.06
CA GLY A 84 17.20 17.69 -6.74
C GLY A 84 17.81 18.30 -5.48
N ASP A 85 19.01 18.88 -5.63
CA ASP A 85 19.73 19.57 -4.54
C ASP A 85 19.42 21.07 -4.44
N ASP A 86 18.56 21.63 -5.29
CA ASP A 86 18.27 23.08 -5.30
C ASP A 86 17.02 23.47 -4.51
N ILE A 87 16.97 23.04 -3.26
CA ILE A 87 15.86 23.32 -2.35
C ILE A 87 16.30 24.37 -1.34
N ARG A 88 15.56 25.47 -1.26
CA ARG A 88 15.79 26.57 -0.31
C ARG A 88 14.84 26.46 0.87
N ALA A 89 15.26 26.99 2.01
CA ALA A 89 14.40 27.15 3.18
C ALA A 89 13.10 27.88 2.81
N SER A 90 11.96 27.34 3.26
CA SER A 90 10.60 27.80 2.88
C SER A 90 10.28 27.77 1.38
N GLY A 91 11.07 27.06 0.57
CA GLY A 91 10.81 26.84 -0.85
C GLY A 91 9.81 25.71 -1.10
N ASN A 92 9.24 25.68 -2.30
CA ASN A 92 8.42 24.55 -2.74
C ASN A 92 9.31 23.33 -3.04
N VAL A 93 8.87 22.17 -2.61
CA VAL A 93 9.46 20.87 -2.94
C VAL A 93 8.40 20.04 -3.65
N THR A 94 8.76 19.47 -4.80
CA THR A 94 7.88 18.63 -5.59
C THR A 94 8.39 17.19 -5.58
N LEU A 95 7.67 16.32 -4.89
CA LEU A 95 7.89 14.88 -4.98
C LEU A 95 7.06 14.33 -6.14
N GLN A 96 7.72 13.80 -7.15
CA GLN A 96 7.07 13.08 -8.22
C GLN A 96 7.07 11.59 -7.89
N VAL A 97 5.87 11.01 -7.84
CA VAL A 97 5.66 9.59 -7.55
C VAL A 97 5.12 8.89 -8.78
N THR A 98 5.70 7.74 -9.08
CA THR A 98 5.23 6.79 -10.10
C THR A 98 4.78 5.53 -9.38
N LEU A 99 3.52 5.16 -9.61
CA LEU A 99 2.92 3.92 -9.12
C LEU A 99 2.73 3.00 -10.32
N GLU A 100 3.20 1.77 -10.22
CA GLU A 100 3.08 0.76 -11.28
C GLU A 100 2.54 -0.53 -10.68
N ARG A 101 1.43 -1.02 -11.21
CA ARG A 101 0.78 -2.24 -10.75
C ARG A 101 1.34 -3.44 -11.51
N ASP A 102 1.66 -4.53 -10.81
CA ASP A 102 1.96 -5.79 -11.48
C ASP A 102 0.69 -6.36 -12.15
N MET A 103 0.77 -6.50 -13.47
CA MET A 103 -0.32 -7.02 -14.30
C MET A 103 -0.20 -8.52 -14.59
N THR A 104 0.88 -9.17 -14.18
CA THR A 104 1.22 -10.56 -14.54
C THR A 104 0.12 -11.54 -14.13
N ASN A 105 -0.49 -11.32 -12.97
CA ASN A 105 -1.46 -12.23 -12.37
C ASN A 105 -2.93 -11.85 -12.63
N LEU A 106 -3.18 -10.71 -13.28
CA LEU A 106 -4.52 -10.14 -13.40
C LEU A 106 -5.33 -10.71 -14.59
N PRO A 107 -6.62 -11.03 -14.39
CA PRO A 107 -7.53 -11.39 -15.46
C PRO A 107 -7.98 -10.13 -16.22
N SER A 108 -7.13 -9.64 -17.14
CA SER A 108 -7.37 -8.56 -18.13
C SER A 108 -7.73 -7.14 -17.63
N GLU A 109 -8.49 -6.99 -16.54
CA GLU A 109 -8.92 -5.69 -16.00
C GLU A 109 -8.92 -5.69 -14.47
N VAL A 110 -8.70 -4.51 -13.89
CA VAL A 110 -8.88 -4.28 -12.44
C VAL A 110 -10.37 -4.14 -12.15
N GLY A 111 -10.95 -5.17 -11.54
CA GLY A 111 -12.33 -5.16 -11.09
C GLY A 111 -12.53 -4.40 -9.76
N PRO A 112 -13.77 -4.35 -9.24
CA PRO A 112 -14.03 -3.80 -7.92
C PRO A 112 -13.30 -4.59 -6.83
N VAL A 113 -13.08 -3.94 -5.70
CA VAL A 113 -12.46 -4.52 -4.49
C VAL A 113 -13.20 -5.81 -4.11
N ASN A 114 -12.43 -6.86 -3.84
CA ASN A 114 -12.97 -8.10 -3.30
C ASN A 114 -13.23 -7.93 -1.79
N ALA A 115 -14.45 -7.51 -1.46
CA ALA A 115 -14.87 -7.22 -0.09
C ALA A 115 -16.27 -7.81 0.19
N PRO A 116 -16.39 -9.14 0.39
CA PRO A 116 -17.70 -9.81 0.53
C PRO A 116 -18.48 -9.38 1.78
N ARG A 117 -17.80 -8.84 2.79
CA ARG A 117 -18.41 -8.30 4.02
C ARG A 117 -18.89 -6.86 3.87
N TYR A 118 -18.58 -6.18 2.77
CA TYR A 118 -18.97 -4.80 2.51
C TYR A 118 -20.23 -4.75 1.63
N PRO A 119 -21.24 -3.91 1.96
CA PRO A 119 -22.57 -4.02 1.35
C PRO A 119 -22.67 -3.50 -0.08
N LYS A 120 -21.66 -2.79 -0.59
CA LYS A 120 -21.68 -2.15 -1.92
C LYS A 120 -20.38 -2.43 -2.66
N PRO A 121 -20.41 -2.52 -4.01
CA PRO A 121 -19.17 -2.50 -4.77
C PRO A 121 -18.35 -1.26 -4.45
N ARG A 122 -17.04 -1.43 -4.24
CA ARG A 122 -16.08 -0.37 -3.97
C ARG A 122 -14.99 -0.38 -5.03
N GLN A 123 -14.59 0.80 -5.49
CA GLN A 123 -13.42 0.95 -6.35
C GLN A 123 -12.18 1.06 -5.48
N GLU A 124 -11.10 0.43 -5.92
CA GLU A 124 -9.83 0.48 -5.22
C GLU A 124 -9.24 1.90 -5.32
N GLY A 125 -8.80 2.43 -4.19
CA GLY A 125 -8.15 3.74 -4.10
C GLY A 125 -6.93 3.70 -3.20
N TRP A 126 -6.02 4.63 -3.47
CA TRP A 126 -4.77 4.78 -2.75
C TRP A 126 -4.60 6.22 -2.28
N TRP A 127 -4.11 6.36 -1.06
CA TRP A 127 -3.69 7.61 -0.51
C TRP A 127 -2.17 7.70 -0.57
N LEU A 128 -1.70 8.76 -1.18
CA LEU A 128 -0.29 9.13 -1.17
C LEU A 128 -0.12 10.30 -0.20
N VAL A 129 0.68 10.10 0.83
CA VAL A 129 0.85 11.06 1.93
C VAL A 129 2.32 11.38 2.09
N ILE A 130 2.65 12.66 2.21
CA ILE A 130 3.97 13.11 2.67
C ILE A 130 3.83 13.57 4.11
N GLY A 131 4.68 13.05 4.98
CA GLY A 131 4.75 13.44 6.38
C GLY A 131 6.17 13.76 6.83
N ASP A 132 6.28 14.54 7.90
CA ASP A 132 7.51 14.78 8.65
C ASP A 132 7.43 13.98 9.97
N SER A 133 8.26 12.94 10.11
CA SER A 133 8.32 12.10 11.32
C SER A 133 8.79 12.86 12.55
N SER A 134 9.56 13.94 12.37
CA SER A 134 10.13 14.69 13.49
C SER A 134 9.11 15.59 14.16
N SER A 135 8.15 16.11 13.38
CA SER A 135 7.12 17.03 13.84
C SER A 135 5.72 16.43 13.90
N ASP A 136 5.55 15.17 13.47
CA ASP A 136 4.26 14.47 13.33
C ASP A 136 3.27 15.28 12.47
N GLN A 137 3.77 15.89 11.39
CA GLN A 137 2.98 16.74 10.49
C GLN A 137 2.73 16.07 9.15
N LEU A 138 1.47 16.14 8.70
CA LEU A 138 1.09 15.84 7.32
C LEU A 138 1.36 17.06 6.44
N LEU A 139 2.23 16.89 5.45
CA LEU A 139 2.68 17.96 4.56
C LEU A 139 1.90 18.00 3.25
N ALA A 140 1.60 16.83 2.67
CA ALA A 140 0.79 16.73 1.45
C ALA A 140 0.00 15.42 1.45
N ILE A 141 -1.15 15.43 0.78
CA ILE A 141 -2.02 14.26 0.64
C ILE A 141 -2.72 14.28 -0.71
N LYS A 142 -2.78 13.12 -1.37
CA LYS A 142 -3.52 12.94 -2.63
C LYS A 142 -4.14 11.56 -2.71
N TRP A 143 -5.37 11.50 -3.21
CA TRP A 143 -6.02 10.24 -3.55
C TRP A 143 -5.80 9.91 -5.04
N VAL A 144 -5.54 8.64 -5.34
CA VAL A 144 -5.31 8.14 -6.70
C VAL A 144 -5.89 6.74 -6.89
N ALA A 145 -6.50 6.50 -8.05
CA ALA A 145 -6.84 5.15 -8.51
C ALA A 145 -5.72 4.65 -9.43
N VAL A 146 -5.26 3.41 -9.24
CA VAL A 146 -4.15 2.82 -9.99
C VAL A 146 -4.64 1.60 -10.78
N LEU A 147 -5.00 1.81 -12.05
CA LEU A 147 -5.43 0.73 -12.94
C LEU A 147 -4.26 -0.07 -13.49
N GLN A 148 -3.21 0.61 -13.96
CA GLN A 148 -1.96 -0.01 -14.43
C GLN A 148 -0.77 0.83 -14.00
N ARG A 149 -0.82 2.13 -14.30
CA ARG A 149 0.23 3.08 -13.94
C ARG A 149 -0.36 4.43 -13.60
N ALA A 150 0.18 5.10 -12.59
CA ALA A 150 -0.13 6.48 -12.27
C ALA A 150 1.16 7.28 -12.05
N ARG A 151 1.21 8.51 -12.54
CA ARG A 151 2.31 9.45 -12.28
C ARG A 151 1.71 10.73 -11.73
N LEU A 152 2.08 11.09 -10.51
CA LEU A 152 1.53 12.23 -9.81
C LEU A 152 2.61 13.04 -9.08
N LYS A 153 2.34 14.32 -8.89
CA LYS A 153 3.17 15.24 -8.12
C LYS A 153 2.47 15.59 -6.83
N LEU A 154 3.23 15.66 -5.74
CA LEU A 154 2.83 16.23 -4.46
C LEU A 154 3.79 17.37 -4.16
N GLU A 155 3.23 18.49 -3.75
CA GLU A 155 3.96 19.71 -3.47
C GLU A 155 3.80 20.03 -1.98
N PHE A 156 4.91 20.37 -1.34
CA PHE A 156 4.93 20.84 0.04
C PHE A 156 6.00 21.92 0.23
N ILE A 157 6.00 22.57 1.39
CA ILE A 157 6.95 23.63 1.71
C ILE A 157 8.09 23.05 2.54
N ALA A 158 9.33 23.29 2.12
CA ALA A 158 10.52 22.90 2.89
C ALA A 158 10.56 23.66 4.24
N PRO A 159 11.11 23.04 5.30
CA PRO A 159 11.31 23.72 6.57
C PRO A 159 12.09 25.03 6.44
N ALA A 160 11.88 25.95 7.38
CA ALA A 160 12.62 27.21 7.44
C ALA A 160 14.09 27.01 7.84
N GLU A 161 14.41 25.89 8.47
CA GLU A 161 15.76 25.53 8.89
C GLU A 161 16.51 24.81 7.77
N ALA A 162 17.72 25.30 7.47
CA ALA A 162 18.63 24.61 6.57
C ALA A 162 19.15 23.29 7.17
N GLY A 163 19.67 22.46 6.27
CA GLY A 163 20.26 21.17 6.57
C GLY A 163 19.50 20.01 5.93
N LYS A 164 20.00 18.81 6.19
CA LYS A 164 19.35 17.57 5.75
C LYS A 164 18.13 17.32 6.63
N LYS A 165 16.98 17.17 5.97
CA LYS A 165 15.70 16.88 6.61
C LYS A 165 15.14 15.60 5.98
N ASP A 166 14.77 14.66 6.83
CA ASP A 166 14.17 13.40 6.41
C ASP A 166 12.65 13.53 6.43
N PHE A 167 12.02 13.10 5.36
CA PHE A 167 10.58 13.04 5.19
C PHE A 167 10.16 11.61 4.90
N MET A 168 8.88 11.32 5.06
CA MET A 168 8.29 10.03 4.72
C MET A 168 7.25 10.21 3.62
N VAL A 169 7.28 9.32 2.64
CA VAL A 169 6.18 9.12 1.70
C VAL A 169 5.48 7.80 2.01
N PHE A 170 4.18 7.87 2.19
CA PHE A 170 3.31 6.72 2.46
C PHE A 170 2.39 6.48 1.28
N LEU A 171 2.32 5.24 0.81
CA LEU A 171 1.28 4.75 -0.07
C LEU A 171 0.36 3.84 0.73
N MET A 172 -0.85 4.30 1.03
CA MET A 172 -1.82 3.57 1.84
C MET A 172 -3.03 3.15 1.00
N SER A 173 -3.39 1.87 1.05
CA SER A 173 -4.64 1.40 0.47
C SER A 173 -5.83 1.97 1.26
N ASP A 174 -6.95 2.23 0.60
CA ASP A 174 -8.19 2.55 1.30
C ASP A 174 -9.09 1.31 1.56
N SER A 175 -8.68 0.15 1.04
CA SER A 175 -9.56 -1.02 0.86
C SER A 175 -8.98 -2.35 1.33
N TYR A 176 -7.65 -2.52 1.33
CA TYR A 176 -6.98 -3.76 1.74
C TYR A 176 -5.98 -3.48 2.85
N LEU A 177 -5.74 -4.46 3.71
CA LEU A 177 -4.77 -4.40 4.80
C LEU A 177 -3.47 -5.10 4.40
N GLY A 178 -2.34 -4.63 4.93
CA GLY A 178 -1.03 -5.29 4.81
C GLY A 178 -0.26 -4.99 3.51
N ILE A 179 -0.67 -3.96 2.77
CA ILE A 179 -0.03 -3.53 1.52
C ILE A 179 0.34 -2.04 1.51
N ASP A 180 0.27 -1.42 2.68
CA ASP A 180 0.71 -0.04 2.85
C ASP A 180 2.24 0.00 2.79
N GLN A 181 2.80 1.00 2.11
CA GLN A 181 4.23 1.16 1.92
C GLN A 181 4.69 2.49 2.48
N GLU A 182 5.88 2.51 3.06
CA GLU A 182 6.51 3.69 3.61
C GLU A 182 7.96 3.78 3.15
N TYR A 183 8.39 4.97 2.74
CA TYR A 183 9.76 5.21 2.35
C TYR A 183 10.25 6.53 2.94
N VAL A 184 11.45 6.50 3.50
CA VAL A 184 12.15 7.71 3.93
C VAL A 184 12.88 8.31 2.74
N PHE A 185 12.75 9.62 2.56
CA PHE A 185 13.54 10.38 1.60
C PHE A 185 14.13 11.62 2.26
N THR A 186 15.38 11.92 1.93
CA THR A 186 16.10 13.06 2.48
C THR A 186 16.10 14.21 1.50
N VAL A 187 15.81 15.40 2.00
CA VAL A 187 15.95 16.67 1.27
C VAL A 187 17.03 17.50 1.94
N ASN A 188 17.95 18.03 1.15
CA ASN A 188 18.96 18.96 1.64
C ASN A 188 18.48 20.40 1.45
N VAL A 189 18.02 21.03 2.53
CA VAL A 189 17.53 22.41 2.51
C VAL A 189 18.72 23.35 2.63
N LYS A 190 18.90 24.23 1.65
CA LYS A 190 19.89 25.32 1.71
C LYS A 190 19.34 26.51 2.51
N ASP A 191 20.24 27.25 3.16
CA ASP A 191 19.89 28.47 3.89
C ASP A 191 19.09 29.46 3.02
N ALA A 192 18.17 30.17 3.69
CA ALA A 192 17.52 31.34 3.13
C ALA A 192 18.50 32.53 3.11
N GLY A 193 19.60 32.42 2.36
CA GLY A 193 20.54 33.53 2.19
C GLY A 193 21.88 33.12 1.55
N GLY A 194 22.49 33.93 0.70
CA GLY A 194 22.13 35.30 0.29
C GLY A 194 22.95 35.74 -0.92
N ASP A 195 22.48 36.79 -1.61
CA ASP A 195 23.31 37.60 -2.52
C ASP A 195 24.52 38.19 -1.77
#